data_AF-A0A2D9KQ97-F1
#
_entry.id   AF-A0A2D9KQ97-F1
#
_cell.length_a   1.000
_cell.length_b   1.000
_cell.length_c   1.000
_cell.angle_alpha   90.00
_cell.angle_beta   90.00
_cell.angle_gamma   90.00
#
_symmetry.space_group_name_H-M   'P 1'
#
loop_
_entity.id
_entity.type
_entity.pdbx_description
1 polymer ?
#
loop_
_entity_poly.entity_id
_entity_poly.type
_entity_poly.pdbx_seq_one_letter_code
_entity_poly.pdbx_strand_id
1 'polypeptide(L)' 'MNTICIYLSAFWSVVVVNCAKPTNWEYCFPVQDWLFPALKEAWIIKTNPDSIYQNERDILNSLK' A
#
# COMPACT_ATOMS: atom_id res chain seq x y z
N MET A 1 -9.28 -12.54 -17.95
CA MET A 1 -9.47 -12.17 -16.52
C MET A 1 -9.04 -10.72 -16.38
N ASN A 2 -9.94 -9.82 -15.99
CA ASN A 2 -9.66 -8.39 -15.94
C ASN A 2 -8.62 -8.07 -14.86
N THR A 3 -7.56 -7.33 -15.19
CA THR A 3 -6.43 -6.98 -14.30
C THR A 3 -6.89 -6.41 -12.96
N ILE A 4 -7.95 -5.59 -12.98
CA ILE A 4 -8.56 -5.02 -11.78
C ILE A 4 -9.08 -6.11 -10.83
N CYS A 5 -9.75 -7.14 -11.36
CA CYS A 5 -10.27 -8.24 -10.54
C CYS A 5 -9.16 -9.03 -9.85
N ILE A 6 -8.01 -9.20 -10.52
CA ILE A 6 -6.85 -9.90 -9.96
C ILE A 6 -6.32 -9.11 -8.75
N TYR A 7 -6.06 -7.82 -8.91
CA TYR A 7 -5.56 -6.98 -7.82
C TYR A 7 -6.55 -6.87 -6.66
N LEU A 8 -7.85 -6.75 -6.93
CA LEU A 8 -8.87 -6.75 -5.88
C LEU A 8 -8.92 -8.09 -5.12
N SER A 9 -8.83 -9.22 -5.82
CA SER A 9 -8.80 -10.53 -5.18
C SER A 9 -7.55 -10.73 -4.31
N ALA A 10 -6.39 -10.26 -4.77
CA ALA A 10 -5.15 -10.30 -4.02
C ALA A 10 -5.24 -9.45 -2.75
N PHE A 11 -5.69 -8.19 -2.88
CA PHE A 11 -5.91 -7.30 -1.74
C PHE A 11 -6.87 -7.91 -0.71
N TRP A 12 -7.97 -8.50 -1.17
CA TRP A 12 -8.92 -9.16 -0.27
C TRP A 12 -8.28 -10.31 0.51
N SER A 13 -7.57 -11.20 -0.19
CA SER A 13 -6.94 -12.37 0.43
C SER A 13 -5.85 -12.03 1.44
N VAL A 14 -5.12 -10.94 1.23
CA VAL A 14 -3.98 -10.54 2.07
C VAL A 14 -4.40 -9.57 3.17
N VAL A 15 -5.13 -8.50 2.83
CA VAL A 15 -5.44 -7.43 3.78
C VAL A 15 -6.74 -7.73 4.50
N VAL A 16 -7.84 -7.92 3.77
CA VAL A 16 -9.18 -8.02 4.37
C VAL A 16 -9.31 -9.28 5.24
N VAL A 17 -8.90 -10.44 4.72
CA VAL A 17 -9.00 -11.70 5.47
C VAL A 17 -8.12 -11.71 6.72
N ASN A 18 -6.94 -11.10 6.69
CA ASN A 18 -6.07 -11.03 7.87
C ASN A 18 -6.57 -10.00 8.88
N CYS A 19 -7.02 -8.82 8.45
CA CYS A 19 -7.54 -7.78 9.33
C CYS A 19 -8.92 -8.11 9.92
N ALA A 20 -9.66 -9.06 9.34
CA ALA A 20 -10.91 -9.56 9.94
C ALA A 20 -10.68 -10.39 11.22
N LYS A 21 -9.45 -10.87 11.46
CA LYS A 21 -9.13 -11.67 12.65
C LYS A 21 -8.84 -10.74 13.84
N PRO A 22 -9.51 -10.94 15.00
CA PRO A 22 -9.29 -10.11 16.20
C PRO A 22 -7.84 -10.05 16.67
N THR A 23 -7.08 -11.14 16.47
CA THR A 23 -5.65 -11.23 16.82
C THR A 23 -4.75 -10.28 16.04
N ASN A 24 -5.22 -9.77 14.90
CA ASN A 24 -4.43 -8.92 14.00
C ASN A 24 -4.85 -7.45 14.05
N TRP A 25 -5.86 -7.09 14.84
CA TRP A 25 -6.40 -5.73 14.88
C TRP A 25 -5.36 -4.68 15.29
N GLU A 26 -4.42 -5.03 16.16
CA GLU A 26 -3.33 -4.13 16.58
C GLU A 26 -2.40 -3.70 15.43
N TYR A 27 -2.30 -4.51 14.36
CA TYR A 27 -1.49 -4.19 13.18
C TYR A 27 -2.30 -3.54 12.05
N CYS A 28 -3.63 -3.69 12.09
CA CYS A 28 -4.52 -3.21 11.04
C CYS A 28 -5.21 -1.89 11.38
N PHE A 29 -5.44 -1.62 12.67
CA PHE A 29 -6.04 -0.38 13.13
C PHE A 29 -4.97 0.56 13.71
N PRO A 30 -5.07 1.87 13.44
CA PRO A 30 -6.11 2.53 12.66
C PRO A 30 -5.91 2.38 11.14
N VAL A 31 -6.98 2.08 10.40
CA VAL A 31 -6.89 1.86 8.94
C VAL A 31 -6.37 3.09 8.21
N GLN A 32 -6.69 4.28 8.70
CA GLN A 32 -6.26 5.54 8.08
C GLN A 32 -4.73 5.73 8.05
N ASP A 33 -3.99 5.11 8.98
CA ASP A 33 -2.55 5.34 9.14
C ASP A 33 -1.74 4.71 8.01
N TRP A 34 -2.23 3.62 7.41
CA TRP A 34 -1.58 2.95 6.29
C TRP A 34 -2.33 3.10 4.97
N LEU A 35 -3.67 3.20 4.98
CA LEU A 35 -4.46 3.25 3.75
C LEU A 35 -4.35 4.61 3.04
N PHE A 36 -4.44 5.72 3.79
CA PHE A 36 -4.39 7.05 3.17
C PHE A 36 -3.03 7.40 2.58
N PRO A 37 -1.89 7.13 3.24
CA PRO A 37 -0.58 7.32 2.63
C PRO A 37 -0.41 6.50 1.34
N ALA A 38 -0.83 5.22 1.35
CA ALA A 38 -0.74 4.35 0.18
C ALA A 38 -1.58 4.86 -1.01
N LEU A 39 -2.80 5.37 -0.75
CA LEU A 39 -3.63 5.98 -1.79
C LEU A 39 -3.02 7.28 -2.34
N LYS A 40 -2.44 8.11 -1.47
CA LYS A 40 -1.73 9.33 -1.88
C LYS A 40 -0.53 8.99 -2.76
N GLU A 41 0.26 8.00 -2.38
CA GLU A 41 1.40 7.51 -3.15
C GLU A 41 0.95 6.95 -4.51
N ALA A 42 -0.08 6.12 -4.53
CA ALA A 42 -0.65 5.60 -5.78
C ALA A 42 -1.12 6.73 -6.72
N TRP A 43 -1.69 7.80 -6.16
CA TRP A 43 -2.06 8.99 -6.93
C TRP A 43 -0.83 9.70 -7.52
N ILE A 44 0.20 9.91 -6.71
CA ILE A 44 1.45 10.56 -7.15
C ILE A 44 2.10 9.75 -8.28
N ILE A 45 2.25 8.44 -8.11
CA ILE A 45 2.80 7.52 -9.12
C ILE A 45 1.99 7.59 -10.41
N LYS A 46 0.66 7.59 -10.30
CA LYS A 46 -0.23 7.67 -11.46
C LYS A 46 -0.04 8.97 -12.24
N THR A 47 0.18 10.09 -11.56
CA THR A 47 0.39 11.41 -12.18
C THR A 47 1.82 11.67 -12.62
N ASN A 48 2.80 11.03 -11.98
CA ASN A 48 4.23 11.18 -12.25
C ASN A 48 4.92 9.81 -12.11
N PRO A 49 4.98 9.01 -13.19
CA PRO A 49 5.55 7.66 -13.15
C PRO A 49 7.02 7.60 -12.73
N ASP A 50 7.81 8.65 -12.96
CA ASP A 50 9.22 8.70 -12.57
C ASP A 50 9.42 8.76 -11.04
N SER A 51 8.35 9.07 -10.31
CA SER A 51 8.33 9.09 -8.83
C SER A 51 8.22 7.70 -8.19
N ILE A 52 8.04 6.63 -8.97
CA ILE A 52 8.03 5.25 -8.46
C ILE A 52 9.30 5.00 -7.64
N TYR A 53 9.18 4.51 -6.41
CA TYR A 53 10.27 4.27 -5.46
C TYR A 53 11.14 5.49 -5.11
N GLN A 54 10.62 6.71 -5.28
CA GLN A 54 11.39 7.92 -5.00
C GLN A 54 11.83 7.99 -3.54
N ASN A 55 10.92 7.71 -2.60
CA ASN A 55 11.22 7.73 -1.18
C ASN A 55 12.33 6.73 -0.81
N GLU A 56 12.28 5.52 -1.36
CA GLU A 56 13.29 4.49 -1.14
C GLU A 56 14.65 4.89 -1.70
N ARG A 57 14.68 5.50 -2.89
CA ARG A 57 15.92 6.04 -3.46
C ARG A 57 16.51 7.15 -2.59
N ASP A 58 15.67 8.06 -2.11
CA ASP A 58 16.09 9.19 -1.27
C ASP A 58 16.66 8.70 0.06
N ILE A 59 16.02 7.71 0.70
CA ILE A 59 16.54 7.06 1.91
C ILE A 59 17.90 6.42 1.63
N LEU A 60 18.03 5.60 0.57
CA LEU A 60 19.29 4.95 0.22
C LEU A 60 20.42 5.95 -0.05
N ASN A 61 20.11 7.07 -0.69
CA ASN A 61 21.08 8.14 -0.95
C ASN A 61 21.48 8.90 0.34
N SER A 62 20.57 9.03 1.31
CA SER A 62 20.85 9.69 2.59
C SER A 62 21.75 8.87 3.53
N LEU A 63 21.81 7.55 3.32
CA LEU A 63 22.63 6.62 4.11
C LEU A 63 24.07 6.47 3.56
N LYS A 64 24.37 7.10 2.43
CA LYS A 64 25.66 7.02 1.74
C LYS A 64 26.58 8.18 2.13
#